data_AF-A0A963CQK4-F1
#
_entry.id   AF-A0A963CQK4-F1
#
_cell.length_a   1.000
_cell.length_b   1.000
_cell.length_c   1.000
_cell.angle_alpha   90.00
_cell.angle_beta   90.00
_cell.angle_gamma   90.00
#
_symmetry.space_group_name_H-M   'P 1'
#
loop_
_entity.id
_entity.type
_entity.pdbx_description
1 polymer ?
#
loop_
_entity_poly.entity_id
_entity_poly.type
_entity_poly.pdbx_seq_one_letter_code
_entity_poly.pdbx_strand_id
1 'polypeptide(L)'
;MEPNLGLGTVLYSDLRRVTLDFPASSEQRTYAIGNTPLTRVRFVAGDWVENQAGDSLQIRAVDERSGLIVYRGQITDGTLASLAETELNSSLQFNRPQDRLFSGQLDMPQWFDLRYATLAHRQRLERSPLKGLGGARTALLPYQLYIAHEVSRRPVPRVLLADEVGLGKTIEACLILHRQLLTGLASRVLILVPSALLNQWLVELLRRFNLRFSLFDEERCLAIEESAPGDNPFQAEQLVLCSTDLCVDNQLRWQQTTSAGWDMLIVDEAHHLQWSEQLVSDEYRLVETLTRQTPAVLLLTATPEQLGRSGHFARLRLLDPDRFHDLAAFLEEERRFEPIANLVEQLLGDTALPAASRALLGRTLGAAEAERLLQQESGDSETARSSARLAMIDRLLDRHGTGRVLFRNSRNRIKGFPERELLSHP
;
A
#
# COMPACT_ATOMS: atom_id res chain seq x y z
N MET A 1 14.73 28.87 -18.25
CA MET A 1 13.92 28.47 -19.41
C MET A 1 12.87 27.49 -18.93
N GLU A 2 11.62 27.64 -19.41
CA GLU A 2 10.49 26.78 -19.07
C GLU A 2 10.22 25.83 -20.26
N PRO A 3 10.91 24.68 -20.36
CA PRO A 3 10.77 23.76 -21.50
C PRO A 3 9.35 23.17 -21.62
N ASN A 4 8.53 23.30 -20.57
CA ASN A 4 7.15 22.83 -20.53
C ASN A 4 6.22 23.62 -21.48
N LEU A 5 6.61 24.81 -21.94
CA LEU A 5 5.82 25.61 -22.88
C LEU A 5 5.93 25.12 -24.35
N GLY A 6 6.88 24.22 -24.64
CA GLY A 6 7.12 23.70 -26.00
C GLY A 6 7.84 24.70 -26.91
N LEU A 7 7.75 24.48 -28.23
CA LEU A 7 8.31 25.40 -29.23
C LEU A 7 7.45 26.66 -29.33
N GLY A 8 8.10 27.82 -29.29
CA GLY A 8 7.48 29.12 -29.48
C GLY A 8 7.73 29.70 -30.87
N THR A 9 6.70 30.30 -31.47
CA THR A 9 6.77 31.01 -32.75
C THR A 9 6.83 32.51 -32.50
N VAL A 10 7.78 33.21 -33.13
CA VAL A 10 7.89 34.67 -33.02
C VAL A 10 6.74 35.32 -33.79
N LEU A 11 5.87 36.06 -33.10
CA LEU A 11 4.77 36.81 -33.72
C LEU A 11 5.19 38.24 -34.09
N TYR A 12 5.89 38.90 -33.17
CA TYR A 12 6.27 40.29 -33.29
C TYR A 12 7.61 40.54 -32.61
N SER A 13 8.45 41.38 -33.22
CA SER A 13 9.70 41.84 -32.65
C SER A 13 9.88 43.33 -32.92
N ASP A 14 10.20 44.10 -31.87
CA ASP A 14 10.63 45.49 -31.97
C ASP A 14 12.07 45.66 -31.44
N LEU A 15 12.53 46.90 -31.23
CA LEU A 15 13.89 47.19 -30.76
C LEU A 15 14.15 46.80 -29.29
N ARG A 16 13.12 46.51 -28.50
CA ARG A 16 13.21 46.28 -27.06
C ARG A 16 12.56 44.98 -26.61
N ARG A 17 11.61 44.44 -27.37
CA ARG A 17 10.78 43.31 -26.99
C ARG A 17 10.56 42.34 -28.15
N VAL A 18 10.38 41.07 -27.80
CA VAL A 18 9.95 40.00 -28.69
C VAL A 18 8.76 39.28 -28.08
N THR A 19 7.72 39.06 -28.88
CA THR A 19 6.51 38.33 -28.48
C THR A 19 6.50 36.98 -29.16
N LEU A 20 6.39 35.92 -28.36
CA LEU A 20 6.27 34.54 -28.82
C LEU A 20 4.91 33.98 -28.48
N ASP A 21 4.37 33.20 -29.41
CA ASP A 21 3.23 32.33 -29.24
C ASP A 21 3.72 30.92 -28.94
N PHE A 22 3.19 30.28 -27.91
CA PHE A 22 3.48 28.89 -27.54
C PHE A 22 2.22 28.04 -27.76
N PRO A 23 2.03 27.45 -28.95
CA PRO A 23 0.79 26.76 -29.28
C PRO A 23 0.54 25.53 -28.39
N ALA A 24 1.59 24.86 -27.93
CA ALA A 24 1.50 23.67 -27.09
C ALA A 24 0.89 23.95 -25.71
N SER A 25 1.09 25.15 -25.15
CA SER A 25 0.51 25.57 -23.87
C SER A 25 -0.62 26.59 -24.03
N SER A 26 -0.96 27.00 -25.27
CA SER A 26 -1.92 28.07 -25.56
C SER A 26 -1.61 29.38 -24.83
N GLU A 27 -0.33 29.72 -24.71
CA GLU A 27 0.13 30.93 -24.02
C GLU A 27 0.93 31.86 -24.95
N GLN A 28 0.82 33.18 -24.72
CA GLN A 28 1.68 34.18 -25.36
C GLN A 28 2.57 34.85 -24.31
N ARG A 29 3.86 34.99 -24.63
CA ARG A 29 4.84 35.61 -23.73
C ARG A 29 5.63 36.68 -24.46
N THR A 30 5.85 37.81 -23.78
CA THR A 30 6.68 38.90 -24.28
C THR A 30 7.93 39.02 -23.43
N TYR A 31 9.10 39.02 -24.06
CA TYR A 31 10.41 39.10 -23.41
C TYR A 31 11.17 40.36 -23.86
N ALA A 32 12.02 40.91 -23.00
CA ALA A 32 12.90 42.03 -23.35
C ALA A 32 14.19 41.53 -24.00
N ILE A 33 14.56 42.03 -25.19
CA ILE A 33 15.65 41.50 -26.03
C ILE A 33 16.98 41.39 -25.27
N GLY A 34 17.34 42.40 -24.48
CA GLY A 34 18.62 42.46 -23.73
C GLY A 34 18.76 41.44 -22.59
N ASN A 35 17.70 40.72 -22.22
CA ASN A 35 17.73 39.68 -21.18
C ASN A 35 16.74 38.55 -21.52
N THR A 36 16.77 38.08 -22.78
CA THR A 36 15.89 37.01 -23.26
C THR A 36 16.40 35.64 -22.84
N PRO A 37 15.63 34.83 -22.08
CA PRO A 37 15.95 33.44 -21.83
C PRO A 37 15.47 32.56 -23.01
N LEU A 38 15.71 32.98 -24.25
CA LEU A 38 15.22 32.32 -25.46
C LEU A 38 16.41 31.71 -26.21
N THR A 39 16.22 30.51 -26.75
CA THR A 39 17.21 29.85 -27.62
C THR A 39 16.55 29.54 -28.96
N ARG A 40 17.18 29.96 -30.06
CA ARG A 40 16.70 29.63 -31.40
C ARG A 40 16.90 28.14 -31.61
N VAL A 41 15.79 27.43 -31.82
CA VAL A 41 15.81 26.02 -32.18
C VAL A 41 16.18 25.89 -33.65
N ARG A 42 17.16 25.03 -33.93
CA ARG A 42 17.62 24.72 -35.29
C ARG A 42 17.88 23.23 -35.38
N PHE A 43 17.34 22.58 -36.40
CA PHE A 43 17.61 21.18 -36.72
C PHE A 43 18.67 21.07 -37.81
N VAL A 44 19.39 19.95 -37.86
CA VAL A 44 20.47 19.70 -38.82
C VAL A 44 20.12 18.58 -39.78
N ALA A 45 20.88 18.46 -40.87
CA ALA A 45 20.72 17.34 -41.80
C ALA A 45 20.93 16.00 -41.08
N GLY A 46 20.00 15.08 -41.26
CA GLY A 46 19.93 13.81 -40.55
C GLY A 46 18.82 13.74 -39.50
N ASP A 47 18.35 14.88 -38.98
CA ASP A 47 17.28 14.92 -37.99
C ASP A 47 15.92 14.63 -38.64
N TRP A 48 15.02 14.07 -37.83
CA TRP A 48 13.61 13.91 -38.16
C TRP A 48 12.81 15.01 -37.48
N VAL A 49 11.98 15.70 -38.25
CA VAL A 49 11.07 16.75 -37.75
C VAL A 49 9.65 16.47 -38.23
N GLU A 50 8.67 16.92 -37.46
CA GLU A 50 7.26 16.78 -37.78
C GLU A 50 6.64 18.14 -38.08
N ASN A 51 5.72 18.19 -39.04
CA ASN A 51 4.87 19.35 -39.26
C ASN A 51 3.68 19.36 -38.28
N GLN A 52 2.91 20.46 -38.25
CA GLN A 52 1.69 20.55 -37.42
C GLN A 52 0.60 19.51 -37.75
N ALA A 53 0.63 18.90 -38.95
CA ALA A 53 -0.29 17.85 -39.35
C ALA A 53 0.16 16.44 -38.93
N GLY A 54 1.39 16.29 -38.38
CA GLY A 54 1.98 15.02 -37.96
C GLY A 54 2.82 14.31 -39.01
N ASP A 55 3.05 14.91 -40.19
CA ASP A 55 3.90 14.32 -41.22
C ASP A 55 5.39 14.49 -40.87
N SER A 56 6.11 13.38 -40.91
CA SER A 56 7.55 13.33 -40.63
C SER A 56 8.40 13.63 -41.86
N LEU A 57 9.40 14.49 -41.69
CA LEU A 57 10.40 14.86 -42.69
C LEU A 57 11.81 14.54 -42.17
N GLN A 58 12.59 13.76 -42.93
CA GLN A 58 14.02 13.61 -42.70
C GLN A 58 14.81 14.71 -43.40
N ILE A 59 15.51 15.55 -42.64
CA ILE A 59 16.21 16.72 -43.18
C ILE A 59 17.45 16.27 -43.96
N ARG A 60 17.57 16.72 -45.21
CA ARG A 60 18.77 16.55 -46.05
C ARG A 60 19.56 17.84 -46.23
N ALA A 61 18.86 18.97 -46.28
CA ALA A 61 19.45 20.29 -46.43
C ALA A 61 18.64 21.33 -45.66
N VAL A 62 19.32 22.40 -45.22
CA VAL A 62 18.73 23.51 -44.49
C VAL A 62 19.04 24.79 -45.26
N ASP A 63 18.01 25.48 -45.73
CA ASP A 63 18.14 26.75 -46.44
C ASP A 63 17.70 27.89 -45.52
N GLU A 64 18.52 28.93 -45.38
CA GLU A 64 18.16 30.15 -44.63
C GLU A 64 17.96 31.31 -45.62
N ARG A 65 16.78 31.93 -45.58
CA ARG A 65 16.41 33.07 -46.45
C ARG A 65 15.80 34.17 -45.60
N SER A 66 16.40 35.36 -45.64
CA SER A 66 15.94 36.53 -44.88
C SER A 66 15.76 36.25 -43.38
N GLY A 67 16.62 35.40 -42.80
CA GLY A 67 16.58 35.00 -41.39
C GLY A 67 15.57 33.89 -41.05
N LEU A 68 14.76 33.44 -42.01
CA LEU A 68 13.84 32.31 -41.86
C LEU A 68 14.46 31.01 -42.37
N ILE A 69 14.23 29.92 -41.66
CA ILE A 69 14.75 28.59 -42.00
C ILE A 69 13.70 27.76 -42.73
N VAL A 70 14.11 27.14 -43.84
CA VAL A 70 13.33 26.14 -44.59
C VAL A 70 14.13 24.83 -44.65
N TYR A 71 13.55 23.79 -44.09
CA TYR A 71 14.10 22.43 -44.10
C TYR A 71 13.70 21.71 -45.38
N ARG A 72 14.66 21.14 -46.11
CA ARG A 72 14.39 20.30 -47.29
C ARG A 72 14.80 18.86 -47.01
N GLY A 73 13.92 17.94 -47.33
CA GLY A 73 14.08 16.56 -46.90
C GLY A 73 13.23 15.58 -47.68
N GLN A 74 13.17 14.35 -47.18
CA GLN A 74 12.27 13.31 -47.69
C GLN A 74 11.22 12.97 -46.64
N ILE A 75 9.97 12.86 -47.07
CA ILE A 75 8.88 12.33 -46.25
C ILE A 75 8.99 10.79 -46.24
N THR A 76 8.30 10.13 -45.32
CA THR A 76 8.23 8.66 -45.15
C THR A 76 8.00 7.89 -46.47
N ASP A 77 7.30 8.48 -47.44
CA ASP A 77 7.02 7.89 -48.76
C ASP A 77 8.14 8.13 -49.81
N GLY A 78 9.27 8.71 -49.41
CA GLY A 78 10.44 8.96 -50.25
C GLY A 78 10.36 10.19 -51.16
N THR A 79 9.24 10.91 -51.16
CA THR A 79 9.03 12.16 -51.89
C THR A 79 9.83 13.30 -51.26
N LEU A 80 10.42 14.15 -52.12
CA LEU A 80 11.12 15.36 -51.65
C LEU A 80 10.09 16.41 -51.25
N ALA A 81 10.23 16.94 -50.04
CA ALA A 81 9.39 18.01 -49.52
C ALA A 81 10.21 19.08 -48.82
N SER A 82 9.59 20.24 -48.60
CA SER A 82 10.13 21.35 -47.85
C SER A 82 9.19 21.74 -46.72
N LEU A 83 9.74 22.00 -45.54
CA LEU A 83 9.03 22.40 -44.33
C LEU A 83 9.59 23.72 -43.81
N ALA A 84 8.76 24.74 -43.66
CA ALA A 84 9.19 26.01 -43.07
C ALA A 84 9.27 25.89 -41.54
N GLU A 85 10.17 26.65 -40.87
CA GLU A 85 10.27 26.61 -39.40
C GLU A 85 8.97 27.00 -38.67
N THR A 86 8.09 27.77 -39.31
CA THR A 86 6.76 28.15 -38.80
C THR A 86 5.75 27.00 -38.78
N GLU A 87 5.99 25.96 -39.59
CA GLU A 87 5.12 24.80 -39.74
C GLU A 87 5.56 23.62 -38.87
N LEU A 88 6.64 23.78 -38.10
CA LEU A 88 7.12 22.77 -37.15
C LEU A 88 6.06 22.49 -36.08
N ASN A 89 5.96 21.22 -35.69
CA ASN A 89 5.10 20.79 -34.60
C ASN A 89 5.53 21.47 -33.27
N SER A 90 4.60 22.20 -32.64
CA SER A 90 4.84 22.92 -31.38
C SER A 90 5.14 21.99 -30.18
N SER A 91 4.86 20.70 -30.34
CA SER A 91 4.98 19.67 -29.29
C SER A 91 6.38 19.08 -29.15
N LEU A 92 7.37 19.56 -29.92
CA LEU A 92 8.76 19.11 -29.85
C LEU A 92 9.38 19.46 -28.48
N GLN A 93 9.48 18.46 -27.61
CA GLN A 93 10.15 18.56 -26.32
C GLN A 93 11.60 18.07 -26.44
N PHE A 94 12.58 18.96 -26.19
CA PHE A 94 14.01 18.60 -26.12
C PHE A 94 14.33 17.85 -24.83
N ASN A 95 13.82 16.63 -24.71
CA ASN A 95 13.88 15.84 -23.47
C ASN A 95 15.16 15.01 -23.34
N ARG A 96 15.94 14.82 -24.43
CA ARG A 96 17.17 14.03 -24.36
C ARG A 96 18.33 14.93 -23.88
N PRO A 97 19.12 14.48 -22.89
CA PRO A 97 20.25 15.26 -22.39
C PRO A 97 21.25 15.68 -23.47
N GLN A 98 21.44 14.85 -24.49
CA GLN A 98 22.31 15.14 -25.64
C GLN A 98 21.82 16.32 -26.50
N ASP A 99 20.51 16.44 -26.72
CA ASP A 99 19.92 17.52 -27.53
C ASP A 99 20.00 18.85 -26.76
N ARG A 100 19.82 18.80 -25.43
CA ARG A 100 20.04 19.94 -24.53
C ARG A 100 21.51 20.38 -24.51
N LEU A 101 22.44 19.43 -24.49
CA LEU A 101 23.87 19.73 -24.58
C LEU A 101 24.25 20.38 -25.91
N PHE A 102 23.80 19.84 -27.05
CA PHE A 102 24.11 20.38 -28.38
C PHE A 102 23.46 21.73 -28.66
N SER A 103 22.32 22.02 -28.03
CA SER A 103 21.67 23.34 -28.07
C SER A 103 22.23 24.33 -27.05
N GLY A 104 23.26 23.97 -26.28
CA GLY A 104 23.90 24.83 -25.28
C GLY A 104 23.08 25.03 -23.99
N GLN A 105 22.03 24.24 -23.78
CA GLN A 105 21.20 24.26 -22.57
C GLN A 105 21.87 23.46 -21.45
N LEU A 106 22.81 24.10 -20.75
CA LEU A 106 23.54 23.50 -19.63
C LEU A 106 22.86 23.80 -18.29
N ASP A 107 22.57 22.76 -17.52
CA ASP A 107 22.16 22.90 -16.12
C ASP A 107 23.40 23.10 -15.21
N MET A 108 23.22 23.71 -14.05
CA MET A 108 24.30 23.85 -13.07
C MET A 108 24.75 22.46 -12.56
N PRO A 109 26.06 22.20 -12.36
CA PRO A 109 26.56 20.89 -11.92
C PRO A 109 25.90 20.35 -10.65
N GLN A 110 25.63 21.23 -9.68
CA GLN A 110 24.94 20.87 -8.44
C GLN A 110 23.56 20.23 -8.65
N TRP A 111 22.84 20.59 -9.71
CA TRP A 111 21.54 19.99 -10.03
C TRP A 111 21.67 18.60 -10.63
N PHE A 112 22.72 18.38 -11.43
CA PHE A 112 23.06 17.06 -11.93
C PHE A 112 23.43 16.13 -10.77
N ASP A 113 24.31 16.59 -9.87
CA ASP A 113 24.75 15.83 -8.70
C ASP A 113 23.58 15.51 -7.77
N LEU A 114 22.72 16.50 -7.49
CA LEU A 114 21.53 16.29 -6.68
C LEU A 114 20.56 15.30 -7.32
N ARG A 115 20.34 15.39 -8.64
CA ARG A 115 19.47 14.45 -9.37
C ARG A 115 20.01 13.03 -9.27
N TYR A 116 21.32 12.84 -9.51
CA TYR A 116 21.96 11.53 -9.40
C TYR A 116 21.88 10.96 -7.98
N ALA A 117 22.24 11.76 -6.97
CA ALA A 117 22.18 11.36 -5.57
C ALA A 117 20.74 11.01 -5.14
N THR A 118 19.75 11.79 -5.59
CA THR A 118 18.32 11.52 -5.34
C THR A 118 17.89 10.18 -5.92
N LEU A 119 18.28 9.86 -7.17
CA LEU A 119 17.96 8.59 -7.80
C LEU A 119 18.64 7.41 -7.08
N ALA A 120 19.91 7.55 -6.71
CA ALA A 120 20.63 6.53 -5.94
C ALA A 120 19.99 6.28 -4.56
N HIS A 121 19.62 7.35 -3.86
CA HIS A 121 18.92 7.25 -2.57
C HIS A 121 17.54 6.61 -2.72
N ARG A 122 16.77 6.99 -3.76
CA ARG A 122 15.47 6.38 -4.05
C ARG A 122 15.63 4.89 -4.33
N GLN A 123 16.57 4.49 -5.17
CA GLN A 123 16.84 3.07 -5.45
C GLN A 123 17.19 2.29 -4.17
N ARG A 124 18.03 2.86 -3.30
CA ARG A 124 18.40 2.24 -2.02
C ARG A 124 17.18 2.02 -1.12
N LEU A 125 16.28 3.00 -1.04
CA LEU A 125 15.07 2.92 -0.23
C LEU A 125 14.06 1.91 -0.81
N GLU A 126 13.88 1.91 -2.13
CA GLU A 126 12.98 0.99 -2.84
C GLU A 126 13.38 -0.48 -2.67
N ARG A 127 14.69 -0.76 -2.63
CA ARG A 127 15.23 -2.11 -2.43
C ARG A 127 15.24 -2.57 -0.96
N SER A 128 14.90 -1.68 -0.03
CA SER A 128 14.95 -2.00 1.39
C SER A 128 13.89 -3.04 1.76
N PRO A 129 14.23 -4.10 2.52
CA PRO A 129 13.24 -5.05 3.02
C PRO A 129 12.27 -4.39 4.03
N LEU A 130 12.59 -3.20 4.52
CA LEU A 130 11.80 -2.40 5.44
C LEU A 130 10.92 -1.35 4.73
N LYS A 131 10.82 -1.38 3.39
CA LYS A 131 9.96 -0.47 2.63
C LYS A 131 8.53 -0.53 3.20
N GLY A 132 8.01 0.63 3.60
CA GLY A 132 6.67 0.76 4.19
C GLY A 132 6.57 0.51 5.70
N LEU A 133 7.63 0.07 6.37
CA LEU A 133 7.64 -0.14 7.83
C LEU A 133 8.46 0.91 8.60
N GLY A 134 9.35 1.65 7.93
CA GLY A 134 10.23 2.64 8.58
C GLY A 134 9.70 4.08 8.66
N GLY A 135 8.58 4.40 7.98
CA GLY A 135 8.05 5.77 7.91
C GLY A 135 7.06 6.13 9.02
N ALA A 136 6.57 5.14 9.77
CA ALA A 136 5.57 5.34 10.80
C ALA A 136 6.16 6.02 12.04
N ARG A 137 5.42 6.97 12.63
CA ARG A 137 5.81 7.66 13.88
C ARG A 137 5.36 6.85 15.10
N THR A 138 5.93 5.66 15.25
CA THR A 138 5.59 4.69 16.29
C THR A 138 6.84 4.18 16.99
N ALA A 139 6.69 3.68 18.22
CA ALA A 139 7.76 2.92 18.85
C ALA A 139 8.03 1.64 18.05
N LEU A 140 9.30 1.22 17.98
CA LEU A 140 9.72 0.01 17.28
C LEU A 140 9.55 -1.20 18.21
N LEU A 141 8.31 -1.63 18.40
CA LEU A 141 8.00 -2.80 19.22
C LEU A 141 8.18 -4.09 18.40
N PRO A 142 9.06 -5.03 18.82
CA PRO A 142 9.39 -6.20 18.01
C PRO A 142 8.19 -7.06 17.60
N TYR A 143 7.22 -7.25 18.50
CA TYR A 143 6.02 -8.06 18.21
C TYR A 143 5.14 -7.41 17.13
N GLN A 144 4.97 -6.08 17.17
CA GLN A 144 4.19 -5.34 16.16
C GLN A 144 4.90 -5.38 14.80
N LEU A 145 6.22 -5.21 14.79
CA LEU A 145 7.02 -5.24 13.56
C LEU A 145 7.03 -6.64 12.93
N TYR A 146 7.05 -7.70 13.73
CA TYR A 146 6.95 -9.07 13.25
C TYR A 146 5.61 -9.30 12.54
N ILE A 147 4.49 -8.99 13.19
CA ILE A 147 3.15 -9.13 12.59
C ILE A 147 3.06 -8.31 11.31
N ALA A 148 3.46 -7.04 11.37
CA ALA A 148 3.43 -6.17 10.21
C ALA A 148 4.28 -6.74 9.07
N HIS A 149 5.49 -7.23 9.33
CA HIS A 149 6.36 -7.83 8.32
C HIS A 149 5.75 -9.10 7.70
N GLU A 150 5.28 -10.04 8.52
CA GLU A 150 4.75 -11.33 8.06
C GLU A 150 3.45 -11.17 7.27
N VAL A 151 2.55 -10.30 7.72
CA VAL A 151 1.26 -10.10 7.07
C VAL A 151 1.41 -9.29 5.77
N SER A 152 2.16 -8.19 5.79
CA SER A 152 2.31 -7.29 4.63
C SER A 152 3.15 -7.85 3.48
N ARG A 153 3.83 -8.99 3.67
CA ARG A 153 4.52 -9.69 2.59
C ARG A 153 3.58 -10.50 1.71
N ARG A 154 2.36 -10.77 2.18
CA ARG A 154 1.35 -11.52 1.43
C ARG A 154 0.74 -10.57 0.40
N PRO A 155 0.59 -10.98 -0.87
CA PRO A 155 -0.09 -10.16 -1.87
C PRO A 155 -1.52 -9.81 -1.45
N VAL A 156 -2.22 -10.79 -0.88
CA VAL A 156 -3.61 -10.69 -0.45
C VAL A 156 -3.73 -11.11 1.02
N PRO A 157 -3.41 -10.23 1.98
CA PRO A 157 -3.45 -10.57 3.39
C PRO A 157 -4.89 -10.71 3.87
N ARG A 158 -5.26 -11.89 4.36
CA ARG A 158 -6.52 -12.16 5.08
C ARG A 158 -6.19 -12.68 6.47
N VAL A 159 -6.29 -11.82 7.49
CA VAL A 159 -5.85 -12.14 8.85
C VAL A 159 -6.76 -11.55 9.93
N LEU A 160 -6.79 -12.23 11.08
CA LEU A 160 -7.42 -11.81 12.31
C LEU A 160 -6.35 -11.37 13.31
N LEU A 161 -6.33 -10.08 13.66
CA LEU A 161 -5.50 -9.50 14.70
C LEU A 161 -6.28 -9.51 16.01
N ALA A 162 -5.90 -10.43 16.89
CA ALA A 162 -6.62 -10.78 18.10
C ALA A 162 -5.79 -10.48 19.36
N ASP A 163 -4.92 -9.48 19.29
CA ASP A 163 -4.07 -9.11 20.42
C ASP A 163 -4.88 -8.55 21.60
N GLU A 164 -4.33 -8.72 22.80
CA GLU A 164 -4.89 -8.17 24.03
C GLU A 164 -5.07 -6.64 23.95
N VAL A 165 -6.00 -6.10 24.74
CA VAL A 165 -6.31 -4.66 24.72
C VAL A 165 -5.09 -3.84 25.11
N GLY A 166 -4.78 -2.82 24.30
CA GLY A 166 -3.66 -1.92 24.49
C GLY A 166 -2.31 -2.42 23.93
N LEU A 167 -2.25 -3.57 23.25
CA LEU A 167 -1.04 -4.02 22.55
C LEU A 167 -0.83 -3.35 21.18
N GLY A 168 -1.80 -2.56 20.69
CA GLY A 168 -1.62 -1.75 19.49
C GLY A 168 -2.03 -2.41 18.17
N LYS A 169 -3.11 -3.21 18.17
CA LYS A 169 -3.73 -3.76 16.93
C LYS A 169 -3.93 -2.70 15.84
N THR A 170 -4.36 -1.50 16.20
CA THR A 170 -4.53 -0.37 15.26
C THR A 170 -3.21 0.01 14.59
N ILE A 171 -2.11 0.03 15.34
CA ILE A 171 -0.76 0.31 14.82
C ILE A 171 -0.30 -0.80 13.88
N GLU A 172 -0.52 -2.06 14.24
CA GLU A 172 -0.19 -3.21 13.38
C GLU A 172 -0.97 -3.16 12.06
N ALA A 173 -2.29 -2.94 12.12
CA ALA A 173 -3.13 -2.81 10.94
C ALA A 173 -2.68 -1.64 10.05
N CYS A 174 -2.34 -0.50 10.65
CA CYS A 174 -1.86 0.66 9.92
C CYS A 174 -0.46 0.44 9.30
N LEU A 175 0.43 -0.31 9.96
CA LEU A 175 1.72 -0.70 9.38
C LEU A 175 1.54 -1.60 8.17
N ILE A 176 0.62 -2.57 8.25
CA ILE A 176 0.28 -3.46 7.13
C ILE A 176 -0.28 -2.65 5.97
N LEU A 177 -1.29 -1.81 6.24
CA LEU A 177 -1.92 -0.91 5.28
C LEU A 177 -0.89 0.00 4.60
N HIS A 178 -0.07 0.69 5.38
CA HIS A 178 0.93 1.63 4.87
C HIS A 178 1.92 0.95 3.93
N ARG A 179 2.32 -0.29 4.24
CA ARG A 179 3.15 -1.08 3.33
C ARG A 179 2.40 -1.49 2.06
N GLN A 180 1.16 -1.98 2.15
CA GLN A 180 0.35 -2.36 0.98
C GLN A 180 0.17 -1.18 -0.01
N LEU A 181 -0.05 0.03 0.52
CA LEU A 181 -0.16 1.24 -0.30
C LEU A 181 1.18 1.59 -0.97
N LEU A 182 2.29 1.58 -0.22
CA LEU A 182 3.61 1.94 -0.77
C LEU A 182 4.19 0.91 -1.74
N THR A 183 3.74 -0.34 -1.68
CA THR A 183 4.09 -1.38 -2.65
C THR A 183 3.13 -1.43 -3.84
N GLY A 184 2.04 -0.65 -3.81
CA GLY A 184 1.02 -0.66 -4.86
C GLY A 184 0.17 -1.94 -4.89
N LEU A 185 0.16 -2.71 -3.80
CA LEU A 185 -0.67 -3.91 -3.65
C LEU A 185 -2.12 -3.57 -3.27
N ALA A 186 -2.35 -2.37 -2.75
CA ALA A 186 -3.68 -1.82 -2.56
C ALA A 186 -3.65 -0.34 -2.98
N SER A 187 -4.75 0.12 -3.57
CA SER A 187 -5.00 1.54 -3.86
C SER A 187 -6.31 2.00 -3.22
N ARG A 188 -7.32 1.12 -3.20
CA ARG A 188 -8.64 1.37 -2.63
C ARG A 188 -8.83 0.64 -1.31
N VAL A 189 -9.04 1.39 -0.23
CA VAL A 189 -9.10 0.85 1.13
C VAL A 189 -10.33 1.37 1.85
N LEU A 190 -11.09 0.43 2.41
CA LEU A 190 -12.21 0.71 3.32
C LEU A 190 -11.84 0.31 4.75
N ILE A 191 -12.04 1.22 5.68
CA ILE A 191 -11.93 0.95 7.12
C ILE A 191 -13.32 1.14 7.74
N LEU A 192 -13.87 0.05 8.28
CA LEU A 192 -15.10 0.03 9.05
C LEU A 192 -14.77 0.00 10.54
N VAL A 193 -15.30 0.95 11.30
CA VAL A 193 -15.08 1.05 12.74
C VAL A 193 -16.39 1.39 13.46
N PRO A 194 -16.52 1.13 14.77
CA PRO A 194 -17.59 1.71 15.57
C PRO A 194 -17.56 3.24 15.50
N SER A 195 -18.74 3.88 15.49
CA SER A 195 -18.88 5.34 15.39
C SER A 195 -18.02 6.10 16.43
N ALA A 196 -17.84 5.55 17.63
CA ALA A 196 -17.01 6.12 18.70
C ALA A 196 -15.50 6.17 18.38
N LEU A 197 -15.00 5.33 17.47
CA LEU A 197 -13.57 5.20 17.15
C LEU A 197 -13.14 5.95 15.88
N LEU A 198 -14.08 6.54 15.12
CA LEU A 198 -13.79 7.23 13.85
C LEU A 198 -12.70 8.29 13.99
N ASN A 199 -12.86 9.21 14.95
CA ASN A 199 -11.90 10.29 15.15
C ASN A 199 -10.53 9.79 15.61
N GLN A 200 -10.49 8.72 16.41
CA GLN A 200 -9.23 8.12 16.84
C GLN A 200 -8.48 7.56 15.63
N TRP A 201 -9.15 6.76 14.80
CA TRP A 201 -8.58 6.20 13.58
C TRP A 201 -8.08 7.29 12.63
N LEU A 202 -8.89 8.31 12.37
CA LEU A 202 -8.51 9.43 11.50
C LEU A 202 -7.22 10.11 11.97
N VAL A 203 -7.11 10.37 13.27
CA VAL A 203 -5.93 11.01 13.86
C VAL A 203 -4.72 10.08 13.80
N GLU A 204 -4.86 8.79 14.10
CA GLU A 204 -3.76 7.83 14.02
C GLU A 204 -3.23 7.68 12.59
N LEU A 205 -4.12 7.47 11.61
CA LEU A 205 -3.78 7.37 10.19
C LEU A 205 -3.03 8.62 9.70
N LEU A 206 -3.53 9.81 10.03
CA LEU A 206 -2.92 11.06 9.58
C LEU A 206 -1.60 11.35 10.29
N ARG A 207 -1.59 11.31 11.63
CA ARG A 207 -0.44 11.79 12.42
C ARG A 207 0.69 10.77 12.49
N ARG A 208 0.38 9.47 12.54
CA ARG A 208 1.40 8.42 12.68
C ARG A 208 1.84 7.85 11.34
N PHE A 209 0.95 7.77 10.35
CA PHE A 209 1.21 7.10 9.08
C PHE A 209 1.16 8.02 7.86
N ASN A 210 0.85 9.30 8.04
CA ASN A 210 0.71 10.26 6.94
C ASN A 210 -0.34 9.85 5.89
N LEU A 211 -1.34 9.04 6.29
CA LEU A 211 -2.44 8.61 5.44
C LEU A 211 -3.64 9.53 5.62
N ARG A 212 -4.13 10.11 4.52
CA ARG A 212 -5.29 11.00 4.51
C ARG A 212 -6.52 10.18 4.10
N PHE A 213 -7.26 9.71 5.08
CA PHE A 213 -8.55 9.07 4.88
C PHE A 213 -9.67 10.11 4.84
N SER A 214 -10.62 9.90 3.95
CA SER A 214 -11.84 10.68 3.87
C SER A 214 -12.88 10.05 4.80
N LEU A 215 -13.36 10.83 5.77
CA LEU A 215 -14.43 10.42 6.67
C LEU A 215 -15.76 10.47 5.91
N PHE A 216 -16.49 9.36 5.91
CA PHE A 216 -17.78 9.24 5.25
C PHE A 216 -18.87 9.10 6.31
N ASP A 217 -19.81 10.04 6.27
CA ASP A 217 -21.10 10.04 6.94
C ASP A 217 -22.20 10.29 5.88
N GLU A 218 -23.47 10.31 6.32
CA GLU A 218 -24.59 10.49 5.39
C GLU A 218 -24.54 11.87 4.71
N GLU A 219 -24.17 12.93 5.43
CA GLU A 219 -24.05 14.29 4.88
C GLU A 219 -23.00 14.34 3.76
N ARG A 220 -21.83 13.75 3.98
CA ARG A 220 -20.76 13.66 2.97
C ARG A 220 -21.20 12.87 1.75
N CYS A 221 -21.91 11.76 1.94
CA CYS A 221 -22.39 10.94 0.83
C CYS A 221 -23.40 11.72 -0.03
N LEU A 222 -24.38 12.38 0.61
CA LEU A 222 -25.38 13.20 -0.09
C LEU A 222 -24.71 14.35 -0.86
N ALA A 223 -23.75 15.05 -0.26
CA ALA A 223 -23.03 16.13 -0.94
C ALA A 223 -22.27 15.66 -2.20
N ILE A 224 -21.70 14.44 -2.17
CA ILE A 224 -21.05 13.86 -3.35
C ILE A 224 -22.09 13.52 -4.42
N GLU A 225 -23.21 12.90 -4.04
CA GLU A 225 -24.29 12.54 -4.96
C GLU A 225 -24.96 13.76 -5.60
N GLU A 226 -25.09 14.88 -4.87
CA GLU A 226 -25.55 16.15 -5.43
C GLU A 226 -24.60 16.70 -6.49
N SER A 227 -23.29 16.54 -6.27
CA SER A 227 -22.26 16.99 -7.21
C SER A 227 -22.11 16.09 -8.44
N ALA A 228 -22.39 14.79 -8.29
CA ALA A 228 -22.27 13.76 -9.31
C ALA A 228 -23.46 12.78 -9.25
N PRO A 229 -24.64 13.18 -9.76
CA PRO A 229 -25.84 12.36 -9.65
C PRO A 229 -25.72 11.03 -10.41
N GLY A 230 -25.99 9.93 -9.71
CA GLY A 230 -25.94 8.58 -10.28
C GLY A 230 -24.60 7.86 -10.09
N ASP A 231 -23.55 8.57 -9.69
CA ASP A 231 -22.27 7.97 -9.34
C ASP A 231 -22.30 7.42 -7.90
N ASN A 232 -21.53 6.37 -7.66
CA ASN A 232 -21.40 5.80 -6.32
C ASN A 232 -20.47 6.68 -5.47
N PRO A 233 -20.94 7.27 -4.35
CA PRO A 233 -20.13 8.19 -3.56
C PRO A 233 -18.86 7.53 -2.99
N PHE A 234 -18.89 6.23 -2.71
CA PHE A 234 -17.73 5.47 -2.23
C PHE A 234 -16.66 5.25 -3.30
N GLN A 235 -16.93 5.57 -4.57
CA GLN A 235 -15.95 5.57 -5.65
C GLN A 235 -15.23 6.92 -5.83
N ALA A 236 -15.76 8.00 -5.23
CA ALA A 236 -15.16 9.34 -5.33
C ALA A 236 -13.78 9.43 -4.64
N GLU A 237 -13.55 8.61 -3.62
CA GLU A 237 -12.33 8.61 -2.82
C GLU A 237 -11.68 7.22 -2.82
N GLN A 238 -10.35 7.17 -2.67
CA GLN A 238 -9.60 5.92 -2.64
C GLN A 238 -9.44 5.35 -1.22
N LEU A 239 -9.37 6.22 -0.21
CA LEU A 239 -9.17 5.85 1.19
C LEU A 239 -10.36 6.31 2.01
N VAL A 240 -11.25 5.38 2.37
CA VAL A 240 -12.51 5.69 3.04
C VAL A 240 -12.55 5.11 4.46
N LEU A 241 -12.95 5.95 5.40
CA LEU A 241 -13.20 5.60 6.80
C LEU A 241 -14.66 5.94 7.10
N CYS A 242 -15.45 4.95 7.51
CA CYS A 242 -16.84 5.17 7.91
C CYS A 242 -17.25 4.25 9.06
N SER A 243 -18.38 4.58 9.69
CA SER A 243 -18.95 3.67 10.69
C SER A 243 -19.57 2.46 10.00
N THR A 244 -19.56 1.33 10.71
CA THR A 244 -20.35 0.16 10.29
C THR A 244 -21.84 0.51 10.23
N ASP A 245 -22.32 1.27 11.22
CA ASP A 245 -23.72 1.69 11.38
C ASP A 245 -24.25 2.43 10.14
N LEU A 246 -23.44 3.33 9.54
CA LEU A 246 -23.80 4.07 8.32
C LEU A 246 -24.27 3.15 7.18
N CYS A 247 -23.60 2.01 7.02
CA CYS A 247 -23.89 1.06 5.96
C CYS A 247 -25.02 0.10 6.33
N VAL A 248 -25.22 -0.20 7.61
CA VAL A 248 -26.27 -1.10 8.09
C VAL A 248 -27.62 -0.40 8.14
N ASP A 249 -27.66 0.84 8.63
CA ASP A 249 -28.90 1.60 8.81
C ASP A 249 -29.47 2.11 7.48
N ASN A 250 -28.67 2.13 6.40
CA ASN A 250 -29.05 2.64 5.09
C ASN A 250 -28.76 1.63 3.97
N GLN A 251 -29.81 1.02 3.43
CA GLN A 251 -29.72 0.03 2.36
C GLN A 251 -29.06 0.56 1.08
N LEU A 252 -29.20 1.85 0.77
CA LEU A 252 -28.51 2.46 -0.37
C LEU A 252 -27.00 2.48 -0.13
N ARG A 253 -26.56 2.90 1.07
CA ARG A 253 -25.15 2.93 1.46
C ARG A 253 -24.57 1.52 1.49
N TRP A 254 -25.31 0.53 1.96
CA TRP A 254 -24.93 -0.88 1.87
C TRP A 254 -24.54 -1.28 0.44
N GLN A 255 -25.42 -1.03 -0.53
CA GLN A 255 -25.23 -1.39 -1.94
C GLN A 255 -24.06 -0.62 -2.56
N GLN A 256 -23.94 0.66 -2.23
CA GLN A 256 -22.86 1.51 -2.70
C GLN A 256 -21.50 1.07 -2.14
N THR A 257 -21.38 0.85 -0.84
CA THR A 257 -20.14 0.39 -0.20
C THR A 257 -19.70 -0.97 -0.73
N THR A 258 -20.63 -1.91 -0.94
CA THR A 258 -20.31 -3.24 -1.47
C THR A 258 -19.88 -3.20 -2.94
N SER A 259 -20.51 -2.38 -3.78
CA SER A 259 -20.16 -2.23 -5.20
C SER A 259 -18.97 -1.31 -5.50
N ALA A 260 -18.29 -0.76 -4.47
CA ALA A 260 -17.23 0.24 -4.63
C ALA A 260 -15.85 -0.33 -5.01
N GLY A 261 -15.70 -1.65 -5.12
CA GLY A 261 -14.48 -2.31 -5.63
C GLY A 261 -13.24 -2.04 -4.78
N TRP A 262 -13.21 -2.56 -3.55
CA TRP A 262 -12.09 -2.38 -2.62
C TRP A 262 -10.98 -3.41 -2.85
N ASP A 263 -9.73 -2.97 -2.71
CA ASP A 263 -8.57 -3.88 -2.69
C ASP A 263 -8.36 -4.46 -1.29
N MET A 264 -8.66 -3.65 -0.27
CA MET A 264 -8.43 -3.98 1.13
C MET A 264 -9.55 -3.47 2.04
N LEU A 265 -10.02 -4.35 2.93
CA LEU A 265 -10.98 -4.08 3.98
C LEU A 265 -10.31 -4.21 5.33
N ILE A 266 -10.53 -3.25 6.21
CA ILE A 266 -10.16 -3.31 7.63
C ILE A 266 -11.44 -3.16 8.46
N VAL A 267 -11.69 -4.09 9.37
CA VAL A 267 -12.84 -4.00 10.29
C VAL A 267 -12.33 -4.00 11.72
N ASP A 268 -12.58 -2.91 12.43
CA ASP A 268 -12.26 -2.80 13.85
C ASP A 268 -13.41 -3.28 14.74
N GLU A 269 -13.05 -3.72 15.94
CA GLU A 269 -13.95 -4.34 16.90
C GLU A 269 -14.86 -5.42 16.29
N ALA A 270 -14.26 -6.30 15.49
CA ALA A 270 -14.92 -7.45 14.88
C ALA A 270 -15.56 -8.40 15.92
N HIS A 271 -15.30 -8.19 17.22
CA HIS A 271 -15.99 -8.88 18.29
C HIS A 271 -17.50 -8.58 18.35
N HIS A 272 -17.95 -7.43 17.81
CA HIS A 272 -19.36 -7.06 17.71
C HIS A 272 -20.12 -7.78 16.59
N LEU A 273 -19.43 -8.42 15.64
CA LEU A 273 -20.06 -9.18 14.57
C LEU A 273 -20.67 -10.47 15.14
N GLN A 274 -21.98 -10.45 15.41
CA GLN A 274 -22.70 -11.57 16.01
C GLN A 274 -23.13 -12.57 14.93
N TRP A 275 -22.80 -13.83 15.17
CA TRP A 275 -23.15 -14.95 14.30
C TRP A 275 -23.44 -16.21 15.13
N SER A 276 -24.52 -16.88 14.79
CA SER A 276 -24.85 -18.26 15.12
C SER A 276 -25.57 -18.90 13.93
N GLU A 277 -25.78 -20.21 13.98
CA GLU A 277 -26.55 -20.90 12.94
C GLU A 277 -28.01 -20.41 12.86
N GLN A 278 -28.53 -19.85 13.96
CA GLN A 278 -29.92 -19.38 14.07
C GLN A 278 -30.06 -17.87 13.87
N LEU A 279 -29.02 -17.09 14.18
CA LEU A 279 -29.06 -15.62 14.17
C LEU A 279 -27.78 -15.06 13.54
N VAL A 280 -27.94 -14.26 12.51
CA VAL A 280 -26.84 -13.52 11.88
C VAL A 280 -27.18 -12.04 11.91
N SER A 281 -26.33 -11.25 12.56
CA SER A 281 -26.45 -9.79 12.63
C SER A 281 -26.26 -9.13 11.27
N ASP A 282 -26.84 -7.94 11.06
CA ASP A 282 -26.73 -7.23 9.80
C ASP A 282 -25.30 -6.70 9.57
N GLU A 283 -24.59 -6.32 10.64
CA GLU A 283 -23.16 -6.00 10.61
C GLU A 283 -22.34 -7.19 10.09
N TYR A 284 -22.64 -8.41 10.56
CA TYR A 284 -21.95 -9.60 10.07
C TYR A 284 -22.25 -9.84 8.59
N ARG A 285 -23.52 -9.68 8.15
CA ARG A 285 -23.90 -9.84 6.74
C ARG A 285 -23.22 -8.81 5.83
N LEU A 286 -23.04 -7.58 6.31
CA LEU A 286 -22.35 -6.52 5.59
C LEU A 286 -20.91 -6.93 5.35
N VAL A 287 -20.22 -7.29 6.44
CA VAL A 287 -18.82 -7.70 6.38
C VAL A 287 -18.68 -8.98 5.54
N GLU A 288 -19.56 -9.97 5.66
CA GLU A 288 -19.53 -11.17 4.83
C GLU A 288 -19.68 -10.85 3.34
N THR A 289 -20.53 -9.89 2.98
CA THR A 289 -20.68 -9.46 1.59
C THR A 289 -19.42 -8.78 1.08
N LEU A 290 -18.85 -7.86 1.88
CA LEU A 290 -17.63 -7.15 1.54
C LEU A 290 -16.42 -8.09 1.45
N THR A 291 -16.26 -9.04 2.37
CA THR A 291 -15.10 -9.94 2.38
C THR A 291 -15.10 -10.94 1.24
N ARG A 292 -16.26 -11.26 0.65
CA ARG A 292 -16.37 -12.07 -0.57
C ARG A 292 -15.89 -11.34 -1.82
N GLN A 293 -16.02 -10.01 -1.84
CA GLN A 293 -15.69 -9.17 -3.00
C GLN A 293 -14.32 -8.48 -2.85
N THR A 294 -13.82 -8.37 -1.62
CA THR A 294 -12.56 -7.71 -1.31
C THR A 294 -11.45 -8.75 -1.13
N PRO A 295 -10.33 -8.64 -1.87
CA PRO A 295 -9.23 -9.59 -1.74
C PRO A 295 -8.58 -9.57 -0.35
N ALA A 296 -8.06 -8.42 0.10
CA ALA A 296 -7.34 -8.30 1.36
C ALA A 296 -8.29 -7.91 2.50
N VAL A 297 -8.20 -8.61 3.64
CA VAL A 297 -9.09 -8.40 4.79
C VAL A 297 -8.29 -8.44 6.09
N LEU A 298 -8.35 -7.37 6.88
CA LEU A 298 -7.88 -7.35 8.25
C LEU A 298 -9.07 -7.24 9.18
N LEU A 299 -9.23 -8.22 10.07
CA LEU A 299 -10.20 -8.15 11.16
C LEU A 299 -9.44 -7.86 12.45
N LEU A 300 -9.81 -6.81 13.16
CA LEU A 300 -9.24 -6.46 14.45
C LEU A 300 -10.26 -6.76 15.54
N THR A 301 -9.83 -7.46 16.58
CA THR A 301 -10.71 -7.84 17.67
C THR A 301 -9.94 -7.82 18.97
N ALA A 302 -10.45 -7.14 19.99
CA ALA A 302 -10.01 -7.41 21.34
C ALA A 302 -10.48 -8.83 21.68
N THR A 303 -9.59 -9.80 21.91
CA THR A 303 -9.98 -11.17 22.29
C THR A 303 -10.84 -11.17 23.55
N PRO A 304 -12.15 -11.37 23.46
CA PRO A 304 -12.96 -11.58 24.63
C PRO A 304 -13.12 -13.09 24.67
N GLU A 305 -12.29 -13.80 25.43
CA GLU A 305 -12.45 -15.25 25.63
C GLU A 305 -13.90 -15.61 26.05
N GLN A 306 -14.65 -14.61 26.55
CA GLN A 306 -16.08 -14.62 26.84
C GLN A 306 -17.02 -14.87 25.64
N LEU A 307 -16.64 -14.59 24.38
CA LEU A 307 -17.51 -14.81 23.20
C LEU A 307 -17.54 -16.28 22.72
N GLY A 308 -16.71 -17.14 23.31
CA GLY A 308 -16.69 -18.57 23.02
C GLY A 308 -16.11 -18.95 21.63
N ARG A 309 -15.96 -20.26 21.42
CA ARG A 309 -15.37 -20.86 20.20
C ARG A 309 -16.18 -20.56 18.93
N SER A 310 -17.51 -20.41 19.05
CA SER A 310 -18.40 -20.08 17.93
C SER A 310 -18.16 -18.68 17.37
N GLY A 311 -17.97 -17.67 18.23
CA GLY A 311 -17.65 -16.32 17.78
C GLY A 311 -16.29 -16.25 17.07
N HIS A 312 -15.32 -17.05 17.52
CA HIS A 312 -14.03 -17.16 16.85
C HIS A 312 -14.16 -17.78 15.45
N PHE A 313 -14.89 -18.90 15.34
CA PHE A 313 -15.22 -19.54 14.06
C PHE A 313 -15.88 -18.56 13.08
N ALA A 314 -16.84 -17.76 13.53
CA ALA A 314 -17.54 -16.79 12.70
C ALA A 314 -16.57 -15.81 12.00
N ARG A 315 -15.57 -15.30 12.72
CA ARG A 315 -14.56 -14.37 12.17
C ARG A 315 -13.60 -15.08 11.22
N LEU A 316 -13.21 -16.30 11.53
CA LEU A 316 -12.38 -17.11 10.64
C LEU A 316 -13.11 -17.44 9.33
N ARG A 317 -14.42 -17.71 9.40
CA ARG A 317 -15.29 -17.90 8.23
C ARG A 317 -15.35 -16.68 7.32
N LEU A 318 -15.33 -15.46 7.87
CA LEU A 318 -15.24 -14.23 7.05
C LEU A 318 -13.93 -14.15 6.25
N LEU A 319 -12.84 -14.74 6.77
CA LEU A 319 -11.54 -14.77 6.12
C LEU A 319 -11.43 -15.90 5.09
N ASP A 320 -11.93 -17.09 5.40
CA ASP A 320 -11.86 -18.24 4.50
C ASP A 320 -13.12 -19.11 4.66
N PRO A 321 -14.20 -18.82 3.91
CA PRO A 321 -15.47 -19.52 4.05
C PRO A 321 -15.39 -20.97 3.56
N ASP A 322 -14.48 -21.30 2.64
CA ASP A 322 -14.32 -22.65 2.12
C ASP A 322 -13.67 -23.55 3.17
N ARG A 323 -12.69 -23.02 3.90
CA ARG A 323 -12.05 -23.74 5.00
C ARG A 323 -12.91 -23.81 6.25
N PHE A 324 -13.53 -22.71 6.65
CA PHE A 324 -14.35 -22.63 7.87
C PHE A 324 -15.85 -22.66 7.52
N HIS A 325 -16.29 -23.77 6.94
CA HIS A 325 -17.67 -23.96 6.48
C HIS A 325 -18.58 -24.62 7.53
N ASP A 326 -18.02 -25.45 8.43
CA ASP A 326 -18.78 -26.22 9.42
C ASP A 326 -18.25 -26.01 10.84
N LEU A 327 -19.13 -25.59 11.75
CA LEU A 327 -18.77 -25.28 13.13
C LEU A 327 -18.42 -26.54 13.93
N ALA A 328 -19.13 -27.65 13.70
CA ALA A 328 -18.91 -28.88 14.45
C ALA A 328 -17.53 -29.48 14.12
N ALA A 329 -17.18 -29.53 12.84
CA ALA A 329 -15.88 -29.94 12.34
C ALA A 329 -14.75 -29.06 12.92
N PHE A 330 -14.94 -27.74 12.94
CA PHE A 330 -13.99 -26.81 13.56
C PHE A 330 -13.78 -27.09 15.05
N LEU A 331 -14.88 -27.31 15.81
CA LEU A 331 -14.80 -27.61 17.24
C LEU A 331 -14.11 -28.95 17.52
N GLU A 332 -14.32 -29.96 16.68
CA GLU A 332 -13.60 -31.23 16.74
C GLU A 332 -12.12 -31.06 16.42
N GLU A 333 -11.78 -30.27 15.40
CA GLU A 333 -10.40 -29.91 15.06
C GLU A 333 -9.70 -29.25 16.26
N GLU A 334 -10.30 -28.19 16.83
CA GLU A 334 -9.75 -27.49 17.99
C GLU A 334 -9.50 -28.43 19.17
N ARG A 335 -10.43 -29.34 19.47
CA ARG A 335 -10.26 -30.34 20.54
C ARG A 335 -9.07 -31.26 20.29
N ARG A 336 -8.81 -31.64 19.03
CA ARG A 336 -7.63 -32.45 18.66
C ARG A 336 -6.34 -31.65 18.78
N PHE A 337 -6.40 -30.32 18.68
CA PHE A 337 -5.24 -29.43 18.75
C PHE A 337 -4.91 -28.93 20.14
N GLU A 338 -5.85 -28.95 21.08
CA GLU A 338 -5.61 -28.54 22.47
C GLU A 338 -4.34 -29.17 23.09
N PRO A 339 -4.03 -30.47 22.87
CA PRO A 339 -2.76 -31.06 23.31
C PRO A 339 -1.52 -30.45 22.63
N ILE A 340 -1.62 -30.04 21.37
CA ILE A 340 -0.50 -29.44 20.63
C ILE A 340 -0.30 -27.98 21.03
N ALA A 341 -1.37 -27.23 21.29
CA ALA A 341 -1.26 -25.89 21.86
C ALA A 341 -0.54 -25.94 23.21
N ASN A 342 -0.92 -26.88 24.09
CA ASN A 342 -0.24 -27.11 25.36
C ASN A 342 1.25 -27.50 25.17
N LEU A 343 1.57 -28.29 24.14
CA LEU A 343 2.95 -28.62 23.78
C LEU A 343 3.75 -27.37 23.36
N VAL A 344 3.17 -26.49 22.55
CA VAL A 344 3.81 -25.22 22.14
C VAL A 344 4.03 -24.31 23.35
N GLU A 345 3.08 -24.24 24.29
CA GLU A 345 3.26 -23.47 25.52
C GLU A 345 4.39 -24.02 26.39
N GLN A 346 4.54 -25.34 26.50
CA GLN A 346 5.67 -25.96 27.20
C GLN A 346 7.01 -25.68 26.52
N LEU A 347 7.04 -25.67 25.18
CA LEU A 347 8.22 -25.30 24.39
C LEU A 347 8.62 -23.84 24.62
N LEU A 348 7.65 -22.93 24.70
CA LEU A 348 7.87 -21.50 24.98
C LEU A 348 8.28 -21.23 26.42
N GLY A 349 7.78 -22.02 27.38
CA GLY A 349 8.04 -21.84 28.81
C GLY A 349 9.43 -22.28 29.29
N ASP A 350 10.34 -22.68 28.40
CA ASP A 350 11.69 -23.20 28.72
C ASP A 350 11.70 -24.35 29.75
N THR A 351 10.59 -25.06 29.88
CA THR A 351 10.46 -26.23 30.77
C THR A 351 10.88 -27.52 30.08
N ALA A 352 11.31 -28.52 30.86
CA ALA A 352 11.62 -29.84 30.33
C ALA A 352 10.34 -30.52 29.82
N LEU A 353 10.37 -30.97 28.57
CA LEU A 353 9.20 -31.61 27.93
C LEU A 353 8.89 -32.97 28.58
N PRO A 354 7.66 -33.18 29.09
CA PRO A 354 7.21 -34.49 29.54
C PRO A 354 7.31 -35.56 28.44
N ALA A 355 7.43 -36.83 28.85
CA ALA A 355 7.48 -37.96 27.91
C ALA A 355 6.26 -38.00 26.96
N ALA A 356 5.07 -37.65 27.47
CA ALA A 356 3.84 -37.54 26.68
C ALA A 356 3.94 -36.47 25.59
N SER A 357 4.50 -35.30 25.92
CA SER A 357 4.72 -34.18 25.00
C SER A 357 5.73 -34.53 23.91
N ARG A 358 6.82 -35.25 24.25
CA ARG A 358 7.79 -35.77 23.28
C ARG A 358 7.17 -36.80 22.33
N ALA A 359 6.33 -37.70 22.85
CA ALA A 359 5.61 -38.66 22.03
C ALA A 359 4.62 -37.98 21.07
N LEU A 360 3.91 -36.95 21.55
CA LEU A 360 3.04 -36.12 20.71
C LEU A 360 3.84 -35.44 19.60
N LEU A 361 4.97 -34.80 19.94
CA LEU A 361 5.86 -34.16 18.97
C LEU A 361 6.36 -35.14 17.90
N GLY A 362 6.71 -36.37 18.29
CA GLY A 362 7.07 -37.47 17.38
C GLY A 362 5.94 -37.92 16.45
N ARG A 363 4.70 -37.96 16.94
CA ARG A 363 3.52 -38.28 16.11
C ARG A 363 3.19 -37.16 15.12
N THR A 364 3.35 -35.89 15.53
CA THR A 364 2.97 -34.74 14.71
C THR A 364 4.02 -34.41 13.65
N LEU A 365 5.31 -34.42 14.00
CA LEU A 365 6.43 -34.07 13.09
C LEU A 365 7.01 -35.28 12.36
N GLY A 366 6.82 -36.49 12.90
CA GLY A 366 7.51 -37.71 12.48
C GLY A 366 8.70 -37.98 13.39
N ALA A 367 8.86 -39.25 13.81
CA ALA A 367 9.82 -39.64 14.85
C ALA A 367 11.26 -39.17 14.55
N ALA A 368 11.73 -39.34 13.32
CA ALA A 368 13.10 -38.98 12.92
C ALA A 368 13.36 -37.46 12.87
N GLU A 369 12.34 -36.63 12.64
CA GLU A 369 12.49 -35.16 12.67
C GLU A 369 12.42 -34.65 14.11
N ALA A 370 11.44 -35.14 14.87
CA ALA A 370 11.29 -34.88 16.29
C ALA A 370 12.57 -35.18 17.08
N GLU A 371 13.17 -36.34 16.86
CA GLU A 371 14.36 -36.78 17.59
C GLU A 371 15.59 -35.93 17.26
N ARG A 372 15.77 -35.53 15.99
CA ARG A 372 16.85 -34.62 15.58
C ARG A 372 16.74 -33.26 16.28
N LEU A 373 15.54 -32.67 16.32
CA LEU A 373 15.32 -31.39 16.98
C LEU A 373 15.51 -31.50 18.50
N LEU A 374 15.04 -32.58 19.12
CA LEU A 374 15.21 -32.82 20.56
C LEU A 374 16.69 -33.03 20.95
N GLN A 375 17.48 -33.67 20.09
CA GLN A 375 18.94 -33.79 20.27
C GLN A 375 19.63 -32.43 20.19
N GLN A 376 19.22 -31.57 19.26
CA GLN A 376 19.75 -30.20 19.16
C GLN A 376 19.37 -29.33 20.36
N GLU A 377 18.16 -29.51 20.91
CA GLU A 377 17.69 -28.84 22.13
C GLU A 377 18.51 -29.23 23.37
N SER A 378 18.96 -30.48 23.41
CA SER A 378 19.78 -31.04 24.48
C SER A 378 21.27 -30.62 24.42
N GLY A 379 21.68 -29.84 23.41
CA GLY A 379 23.04 -29.33 23.29
C GLY A 379 23.44 -28.31 24.37
N ASP A 380 24.74 -28.12 24.55
CA ASP A 380 25.32 -27.24 25.59
C ASP A 380 25.15 -25.73 25.30
N SER A 381 24.87 -25.35 24.05
CA SER A 381 24.76 -23.96 23.64
C SER A 381 23.33 -23.44 23.77
N GLU A 382 23.13 -22.39 24.57
CA GLU A 382 21.84 -21.73 24.78
C GLU A 382 21.20 -21.25 23.46
N THR A 383 22.01 -20.72 22.53
CA THR A 383 21.53 -20.30 21.20
C THR A 383 21.06 -21.48 20.35
N ALA A 384 21.73 -22.63 20.42
CA ALA A 384 21.30 -23.85 19.73
C ALA A 384 19.99 -24.38 20.31
N ARG A 385 19.84 -24.34 21.64
CA ARG A 385 18.60 -24.75 22.34
C ARG A 385 17.42 -23.88 21.93
N SER A 386 17.56 -22.55 21.99
CA SER A 386 16.50 -21.63 21.57
C SER A 386 16.17 -21.78 20.09
N SER A 387 17.17 -21.96 19.23
CA SER A 387 16.96 -22.19 17.79
C SER A 387 16.19 -23.48 17.51
N ALA A 388 16.53 -24.58 18.20
CA ALA A 388 15.84 -25.86 18.04
C ALA A 388 14.39 -25.79 18.50
N ARG A 389 14.12 -25.15 19.66
CA ARG A 389 12.75 -24.92 20.16
C ARG A 389 11.93 -24.05 19.20
N LEU A 390 12.51 -22.97 18.68
CA LEU A 390 11.85 -22.13 17.67
C LEU A 390 11.53 -22.93 16.40
N ALA A 391 12.45 -23.77 15.93
CA ALA A 391 12.21 -24.63 14.77
C ALA A 391 11.10 -25.67 15.04
N MET A 392 11.02 -26.25 16.24
CA MET A 392 9.92 -27.14 16.62
C MET A 392 8.57 -26.41 16.60
N ILE A 393 8.53 -25.20 17.19
CA ILE A 393 7.32 -24.37 17.22
C ILE A 393 6.90 -24.02 15.79
N ASP A 394 7.83 -23.55 14.97
CA ASP A 394 7.58 -23.19 13.57
C ASP A 394 7.01 -24.38 12.79
N ARG A 395 7.62 -25.57 12.92
CA ARG A 395 7.15 -26.80 12.27
C ARG A 395 5.78 -27.28 12.76
N LEU A 396 5.50 -27.14 14.05
CA LEU A 396 4.18 -27.46 14.62
C LEU A 396 3.15 -26.48 14.04
N LEU A 397 3.42 -25.17 14.10
CA LEU A 397 2.55 -24.13 13.57
C LEU A 397 2.32 -24.25 12.06
N ASP A 398 3.34 -24.64 11.28
CA ASP A 398 3.23 -24.82 9.83
C ASP A 398 2.27 -25.95 9.43
N ARG A 399 2.18 -26.99 10.27
CA ARG A 399 1.22 -28.10 10.09
C ARG A 399 -0.17 -27.75 10.62
N HIS A 400 -0.36 -26.58 11.24
CA HIS A 400 -1.63 -26.09 11.74
C HIS A 400 -2.15 -24.92 10.91
N GLY A 401 -3.36 -25.07 10.36
CA GLY A 401 -3.83 -24.08 9.40
C GLY A 401 -4.23 -22.74 10.02
N THR A 402 -4.63 -22.65 11.29
CA THR A 402 -5.14 -21.38 11.88
C THR A 402 -4.03 -20.38 12.22
N GLY A 403 -2.83 -20.86 12.56
CA GLY A 403 -1.69 -20.01 12.97
C GLY A 403 -1.19 -19.06 11.88
N ARG A 404 -1.47 -19.37 10.61
CA ARG A 404 -1.16 -18.46 9.49
C ARG A 404 -2.16 -17.30 9.37
N VAL A 405 -3.38 -17.46 9.87
CA VAL A 405 -4.48 -16.50 9.68
C VAL A 405 -4.74 -15.69 10.96
N LEU A 406 -4.44 -16.23 12.13
CA LEU A 406 -4.66 -15.61 13.43
C LEU A 406 -3.34 -15.19 14.09
N PHE A 407 -3.26 -13.91 14.47
CA PHE A 407 -2.19 -13.39 15.32
C PHE A 407 -2.76 -12.99 16.68
N ARG A 408 -2.15 -13.49 17.74
CA ARG A 408 -2.57 -13.23 19.12
C ARG A 408 -1.37 -13.13 20.05
N ASN A 409 -1.12 -11.94 20.56
CA ASN A 409 -0.20 -11.67 21.65
C ASN A 409 -0.94 -11.39 22.97
N SER A 410 -0.25 -11.68 24.07
CA SER A 410 -0.68 -11.34 25.43
C SER A 410 0.46 -10.66 26.18
N ARG A 411 0.11 -9.78 27.13
CA ARG A 411 1.06 -9.08 28.01
C ARG A 411 1.97 -10.03 28.77
N ASN A 412 1.50 -11.22 29.15
CA ASN A 412 2.31 -12.21 29.87
C ASN A 412 3.48 -12.75 29.02
N ARG A 413 3.36 -12.70 27.69
CA ARG A 413 4.39 -13.20 26.76
C ARG A 413 5.31 -12.10 26.24
N ILE A 414 4.93 -10.83 26.40
CA ILE A 414 5.70 -9.67 25.94
C ILE A 414 6.46 -9.06 27.12
N LYS A 415 7.79 -9.05 27.03
CA LYS A 415 8.66 -8.35 27.99
C LYS A 415 8.71 -6.85 27.69
N GLY A 416 8.99 -6.02 28.71
CA GLY A 416 9.26 -4.59 28.55
C GLY A 416 8.16 -3.63 29.00
N PHE A 417 7.05 -4.14 29.56
CA PHE A 417 6.09 -3.29 30.25
C PHE A 417 6.62 -2.86 31.62
N PRO A 418 6.45 -1.59 32.03
CA PRO A 418 6.88 -1.12 33.34
C PRO A 418 6.02 -1.75 34.44
N GLU A 419 6.64 -2.04 35.58
CA GLU A 419 5.92 -2.42 36.79
C GLU A 419 5.12 -1.23 37.34
N ARG A 420 4.00 -1.53 37.99
CA ARG A 420 3.13 -0.52 38.60
C ARG A 420 3.35 -0.53 40.10
N GLU A 421 3.91 0.54 40.64
CA GLU A 421 4.07 0.73 42.08
C GLU A 421 2.87 1.52 42.63
N LEU A 422 2.17 0.96 43.62
CA LEU A 422 1.09 1.65 44.32
C LEU A 422 1.67 2.42 45.51
N LEU A 423 1.67 3.75 45.42
CA LEU A 423 1.98 4.62 46.55
C LEU A 423 0.68 4.98 47.28
N SER A 424 0.28 4.17 48.25
CA SER A 424 -0.87 4.48 49.11
C SER A 424 -0.50 5.58 50.10
N HIS A 425 -1.20 6.72 50.03
CA HIS A 425 -1.15 7.74 51.09
C HIS A 425 -2.09 7.37 52.25
N PRO A 426 -1.68 7.59 53.52
CA PRO A 426 -2.49 7.33 54.70
C PRO A 426 -3.68 8.27 54.85
#